data_AF-A0A385MVH1-F1
#
_entry.id   AF-A0A385MVH1-F1
#
_cell.length_a   1.000
_cell.length_b   1.000
_cell.length_c   1.000
_cell.angle_alpha   90.00
_cell.angle_beta   90.00
_cell.angle_gamma   90.00
#
_symmetry.space_group_name_H-M   'P 1'
#
loop_
_entity.id
_entity.type
_entity.pdbx_description
1 polymer ?
#
loop_
_entity_poly.entity_id
_entity_poly.type
_entity_poly.pdbx_seq_one_letter_code
_entity_poly.pdbx_strand_id
1 'polypeptide(L)' 'MLLNTNNQEITLVGGTYVVGADLAGGTLDLQFQYERGTKWYSVGELEDGKGQLVEIPGFKSKVRIVKTGSASLELAQAM' A
#
# COMPACT_ATOMS: atom_id res chain seq x y z
N MET A 1 9.77 2.81 -2.30
CA MET A 1 9.15 3.95 -1.61
C MET A 1 8.59 3.48 -0.29
N LEU A 2 8.95 4.12 0.81
CA LEU A 2 8.56 3.72 2.17
C LEU A 2 7.33 4.50 2.64
N LEU A 3 6.32 3.78 3.14
CA LEU A 3 5.15 4.31 3.83
C LEU A 3 5.21 3.81 5.28
N ASN A 4 5.19 4.72 6.24
CA ASN A 4 5.37 4.39 7.66
C ASN A 4 4.51 5.25 8.58
N THR A 5 3.52 5.96 8.05
CA THR A 5 2.52 6.71 8.83
C THR A 5 1.14 6.66 8.18
N ASN A 6 0.10 6.74 9.01
CA ASN A 6 -1.31 6.76 8.58
C ASN A 6 -1.70 8.07 7.87
N ASN A 7 -0.85 9.09 7.94
CA ASN A 7 -1.09 10.40 7.32
C ASN A 7 -0.43 10.53 5.94
N GLN A 8 0.24 9.49 5.45
CA GLN A 8 0.87 9.50 4.13
C GLN A 8 -0.13 9.07 3.07
N GLU A 9 -0.35 9.95 2.10
CA GLU A 9 -1.01 9.65 0.83
C GLU A 9 -0.03 9.91 -0.31
N ILE A 10 0.06 8.97 -1.24
CA ILE A 10 0.92 9.03 -2.41
C ILE A 10 0.09 8.79 -3.66
N THR A 11 0.44 9.40 -4.78
CA THR A 11 -0.20 9.10 -6.07
C THR A 11 0.71 8.19 -6.87
N LEU A 12 0.19 7.04 -7.27
CA LEU A 12 0.86 6.04 -8.09
C LEU A 12 0.18 5.94 -9.45
N VAL A 13 0.96 5.62 -10.47
CA VAL A 13 0.42 5.13 -11.75
C VAL A 13 0.01 3.68 -11.54
N GLY A 14 -1.15 3.25 -12.02
CA GLY A 14 -1.54 1.86 -11.83
C GLY A 14 -0.66 0.89 -12.61
N GLY A 15 -0.69 -0.35 -12.16
CA GLY A 15 0.23 -1.40 -12.55
C GLY A 15 0.55 -2.32 -11.38
N THR A 16 1.47 -3.25 -11.58
CA THR A 16 1.90 -4.20 -10.57
C THR A 16 3.02 -3.60 -9.72
N TYR A 17 2.89 -3.72 -8.41
CA TYR A 17 3.87 -3.30 -7.42
C TYR A 17 4.26 -4.48 -6.55
N VAL A 18 5.55 -4.57 -6.22
CA VAL A 18 6.05 -5.39 -5.13
C VAL A 18 5.87 -4.61 -3.83
N VAL A 19 5.19 -5.22 -2.87
CA VAL A 19 4.90 -4.68 -1.56
C VAL A 19 5.61 -5.53 -0.51
N GLY A 20 6.52 -4.93 0.24
CA GLY A 20 7.10 -5.55 1.44
C GLY A 20 6.49 -4.92 2.69
N ALA A 21 5.83 -5.71 3.53
CA ALA A 21 5.34 -5.23 4.82
C ALA A 21 6.29 -5.64 5.94
N ASP A 22 6.55 -4.72 6.87
CA ASP A 22 7.16 -4.99 8.17
C ASP A 22 6.08 -4.65 9.22
N LEU A 23 5.49 -5.66 9.84
CA LEU A 23 4.38 -5.48 10.78
C LEU A 23 4.88 -5.08 12.17
N ALA A 24 6.10 -5.44 12.56
CA ALA A 24 6.68 -5.16 13.88
C ALA A 24 5.71 -5.43 15.06
N GLY A 25 4.93 -6.51 15.00
CA GLY A 25 3.93 -6.89 16.02
C GLY A 25 2.60 -6.12 15.95
N GLY A 26 2.39 -5.30 14.92
CA GLY A 26 1.15 -4.60 14.61
C GLY A 26 0.44 -5.17 13.39
N THR A 27 -0.40 -4.33 12.79
CA THR A 27 -1.13 -4.60 11.55
C THR A 27 -0.85 -3.52 10.53
N LEU A 28 -0.94 -3.88 9.25
CA LEU A 28 -0.79 -2.96 8.15
C LEU A 28 -1.73 -3.33 7.00
N ASP A 29 -2.53 -2.36 6.58
CA ASP A 29 -3.47 -2.45 5.47
C ASP A 29 -3.10 -1.40 4.43
N LEU A 30 -2.77 -1.85 3.22
CA LEU A 30 -2.53 -0.97 2.09
C LEU A 30 -3.85 -0.70 1.38
N GLN A 31 -4.20 0.58 1.26
CA GLN A 31 -5.45 1.00 0.64
C GLN A 31 -5.18 1.87 -0.57
N PHE A 32 -5.99 1.69 -1.62
CA PHE A 32 -5.97 2.54 -2.80
C PHE A 32 -7.33 3.18 -3.05
N GLN A 33 -7.30 4.34 -3.70
CA GLN A 33 -8.46 5.09 -4.14
C GLN A 33 -8.22 5.55 -5.57
N TYR A 34 -9.18 5.28 -6.45
CA TYR A 34 -9.15 5.80 -7.82
C TYR A 34 -9.18 7.33 -7.82
N GLU A 35 -8.49 8.00 -8.74
CA GLU A 35 -8.45 9.47 -8.82
C GLU A 35 -9.84 10.14 -8.84
N ARG A 36 -10.85 9.47 -9.44
CA ARG A 36 -12.25 9.94 -9.50
C ARG A 36 -13.18 9.29 -8.47
N GLY A 37 -12.65 8.39 -7.65
CA GLY A 37 -13.41 7.69 -6.62
C GLY A 37 -13.28 8.36 -5.26
N THR A 38 -14.32 8.24 -4.44
CA THR A 38 -14.28 8.67 -3.03
C THR A 38 -14.02 7.49 -2.07
N LYS A 39 -14.14 6.25 -2.56
CA LYS A 39 -14.00 5.03 -1.78
C LYS A 39 -12.55 4.54 -1.78
N TRP A 40 -12.09 4.12 -0.60
CA TRP A 40 -10.84 3.40 -0.42
C TRP A 40 -11.08 1.90 -0.47
N TYR A 41 -10.18 1.19 -1.14
CA TYR A 41 -10.20 -0.25 -1.31
C TYR A 41 -8.92 -0.83 -0.72
N SER A 42 -9.04 -1.83 0.13
CA SER A 42 -7.88 -2.58 0.62
C SER A 42 -7.35 -3.48 -0.49
N VAL A 43 -6.03 -3.61 -0.56
CA VAL A 43 -5.35 -4.54 -1.47
C VAL A 43 -5.36 -5.99 -0.94
N GLY A 44 -5.85 -6.20 0.29
CA GLY A 44 -5.81 -7.47 1.00
C GLY A 44 -4.84 -7.47 2.17
N GLU A 45 -4.80 -8.60 2.87
CA GLU A 45 -3.89 -8.81 4.01
C GLU A 45 -2.45 -8.93 3.53
N LEU A 46 -1.57 -8.16 4.17
CA LEU A 46 -0.14 -8.20 3.91
C LEU A 46 0.56 -9.08 4.95
N GLU A 47 1.49 -9.91 4.48
CA GLU A 47 2.28 -10.80 5.31
C GLU A 47 3.61 -10.13 5.71
N ASP A 48 3.99 -10.34 6.97
CA ASP A 48 5.23 -9.79 7.52
C ASP A 48 6.48 -10.35 6.83
N GLY A 49 7.37 -9.45 6.42
CA GLY A 49 8.67 -9.77 5.83
C GLY A 49 8.63 -10.42 4.44
N LYS A 50 7.46 -10.48 3.78
CA LYS A 50 7.32 -11.06 2.44
C LYS A 50 7.04 -9.99 1.39
N GLY A 51 7.70 -10.10 0.24
CA GLY A 51 7.37 -9.33 -0.95
C GLY A 51 6.14 -9.93 -1.63
N GLN A 52 5.02 -9.21 -1.63
CA GLN A 52 3.78 -9.58 -2.29
C GLN A 52 3.55 -8.73 -3.53
N LEU A 53 3.06 -9.35 -4.60
CA LEU A 53 2.65 -8.61 -5.79
C LEU A 53 1.23 -8.09 -5.59
N VAL A 54 1.09 -6.78 -5.75
CA VAL A 54 -0.19 -6.09 -5.64
C VAL A 54 -0.44 -5.35 -6.95
N GLU A 55 -1.61 -5.58 -7.53
CA GLU A 55 -2.07 -4.81 -8.68
C GLU A 55 -2.85 -3.59 -8.20
N ILE A 56 -2.36 -2.40 -8.54
CA ILE A 56 -3.06 -1.14 -8.30
C ILE A 56 -3.80 -0.78 -9.61
N PRO A 57 -5.13 -0.89 -9.65
CA PRO A 57 -5.89 -0.62 -10.87
C PRO A 57 -5.96 0.89 -11.19
N GLY A 58 -6.08 1.21 -12.49
CA GLY A 58 -6.30 2.56 -13.01
C GLY A 58 -5.06 3.29 -13.54
N PHE A 59 -5.23 4.42 -14.23
CA PHE A 59 -4.09 5.19 -14.76
C PHE A 59 -3.38 6.02 -13.67
N LYS A 60 -4.14 6.49 -12.67
CA LYS A 60 -3.64 7.19 -11.48
C LYS A 60 -4.53 6.84 -10.29
N SER A 61 -3.90 6.40 -9.22
CA SER A 61 -4.57 6.02 -7.97
C SER A 61 -3.81 6.60 -6.78
N LYS A 62 -4.55 7.10 -5.80
CA LYS A 62 -3.99 7.45 -4.51
C LYS A 62 -3.84 6.19 -3.68
N VAL A 63 -2.74 6.10 -2.96
CA VAL A 63 -2.44 4.97 -2.09
C VAL A 63 -2.06 5.51 -0.72
N ARG A 64 -2.51 4.82 0.32
CA ARG A 64 -2.20 5.11 1.72
C ARG A 64 -2.08 3.81 2.49
N ILE A 65 -1.47 3.88 3.68
CA ILE A 65 -1.49 2.76 4.62
C ILE A 65 -2.37 3.09 5.82
N VAL A 66 -2.99 2.06 6.37
CA VAL A 66 -3.59 2.07 7.70
C VAL A 66 -2.84 1.05 8.53
N LYS A 67 -2.15 1.53 9.55
CA LYS A 67 -1.28 0.70 10.37
C LYS A 67 -1.47 0.94 11.86
N THR A 68 -1.08 -0.06 12.63
CA THR A 68 -0.94 0.01 14.09
C THR A 68 0.51 -0.22 14.50
N GLY A 69 0.90 0.36 15.63
CA GLY A 69 2.28 0.23 16.14
C GLY A 69 3.34 0.76 15.18
N SER A 70 4.47 0.06 15.14
CA SER A 70 5.67 0.44 14.40
C SER A 70 5.70 -0.07 12.96
N ALA A 71 4.59 -0.64 12.46
CA ALA A 71 4.57 -1.25 11.13
C ALA A 71 4.98 -0.26 10.02
N SER A 72 5.55 -0.76 8.94
CA SER A 72 5.95 0.00 7.78
C SER A 72 5.80 -0.82 6.51
N LEU A 73 5.73 -0.15 5.37
CA LEU A 73 5.49 -0.77 4.08
C LEU A 73 6.38 -0.16 3.01
N GLU A 74 7.03 -1.02 2.24
CA GLU A 74 7.83 -0.65 1.09
C GLU A 74 7.12 -1.03 -0.21
N LEU A 75 6.92 -0.05 -1.07
CA LEU A 75 6.39 -0.21 -2.42
C LEU A 75 7.49 -0.02 -3.46
N ALA A 76 7.64 -0.97 -4.37
CA ALA A 76 8.46 -0.85 -5.57
C ALA A 76 7.64 -1.26 -6.79
N GLN A 77 7.70 -0.49 -7.88
CA GLN A 77 7.01 -0.89 -9.11
C GLN A 77 7.69 -2.14 -9.67
N ALA A 78 6.91 -3.18 -9.98
CA ALA A 78 7.43 -4.34 -10.69
C ALA A 78 7.71 -3.92 -12.13
N MET A 79 8.99 -3.95 -12.54
CA MET A 79 9.45 -3.61 -13.88
C MET A 79 9.13 -4.71 -14.89
#